data_AF-A0A3N5QTW2-F1
#
_entry.id   AF-A0A3N5QTW2-F1
#
_cell.length_a   1.000
_cell.length_b   1.000
_cell.length_c   1.000
_cell.angle_alpha   90.00
_cell.angle_beta   90.00
_cell.angle_gamma   90.00
#
_symmetry.space_group_name_H-M   'P 1'
#
loop_
_entity.id
_entity.type
_entity.pdbx_description
1 polymer ?
#
loop_
_entity_poly.entity_id
_entity_poly.type
_entity_poly.pdbx_seq_one_letter_code
_entity_poly.pdbx_strand_id
1 'polypeptide(L)' 'MQKSQVNLQAYLNNTSVLIVIIDCQGNIVEFNSACEKTSGYT' A
#
# COMPACT_ATOMS: atom_id res chain seq x y z
N MET A 1 3.20 -5.78 -21.92
CA MET A 1 2.99 -6.26 -20.53
C MET A 1 2.73 -5.09 -19.57
N GLN A 2 1.68 -4.27 -19.77
CA GLN A 2 1.49 -3.02 -18.99
C GLN A 2 0.09 -2.87 -18.37
N LYS A 3 -0.78 -3.89 -18.48
CA LYS A 3 -2.13 -3.86 -17.88
C LYS A 3 -2.22 -4.50 -16.48
N SER A 4 -1.15 -5.15 -16.00
CA SER A 4 -1.19 -5.86 -14.71
C SER A 4 -0.87 -4.98 -13.50
N GLN A 5 0.00 -3.95 -13.64
CA GLN A 5 0.42 -3.10 -12.52
C GLN A 5 -0.62 -2.06 -12.10
N VAL A 6 -1.35 -1.48 -13.06
CA VAL A 6 -2.33 -0.40 -12.79
C VAL A 6 -3.47 -0.88 -11.89
N ASN A 7 -3.88 -2.14 -12.03
CA ASN A 7 -4.96 -2.70 -11.22
C ASN A 7 -4.51 -2.93 -9.77
N LEU A 8 -3.28 -3.38 -9.54
CA LEU A 8 -2.82 -3.70 -8.18
C LEU A 8 -2.82 -2.45 -7.30
N GLN A 9 -2.27 -1.33 -7.77
CA GLN A 9 -2.28 -0.08 -6.98
C GLN A 9 -3.71 0.42 -6.70
N ALA A 10 -4.62 0.30 -7.66
CA ALA A 10 -6.02 0.68 -7.45
C ALA A 10 -6.70 -0.20 -6.38
N TYR A 11 -6.41 -1.50 -6.36
CA TYR A 11 -6.91 -2.41 -5.32
C TYR A 11 -6.27 -2.13 -3.96
N LEU A 12 -4.96 -1.85 -3.91
CA LEU A 12 -4.25 -1.48 -2.69
C LEU A 12 -4.81 -0.19 -2.07
N ASN A 13 -5.19 0.78 -2.89
CA ASN A 13 -5.65 2.08 -2.42
C ASN A 13 -7.15 2.13 -2.06
N ASN A 14 -7.99 1.28 -2.67
CA ASN A 14 -9.44 1.26 -2.44
C ASN A 14 -9.92 0.15 -1.49
N THR A 15 -9.02 -0.69 -0.97
CA THR A 15 -9.37 -1.70 0.02
C THR A 15 -9.29 -1.14 1.44
N SER A 16 -10.22 -1.53 2.32
CA SER A 16 -10.15 -1.23 3.76
C SER A 16 -9.11 -2.08 4.49
N VAL A 17 -8.37 -2.93 3.79
CA VAL A 17 -7.31 -3.77 4.34
C VAL A 17 -6.04 -2.95 4.52
N LEU A 18 -5.42 -3.07 5.69
CA LEU A 18 -4.12 -2.49 5.99
C LEU A 18 -3.03 -3.24 5.23
N ILE A 19 -2.27 -2.54 4.39
CA ILE A 19 -1.17 -3.11 3.61
C ILE A 19 0.07 -2.24 3.78
N VAL A 20 1.16 -2.90 4.20
CA VAL A 20 2.48 -2.28 4.40
C VAL A 20 3.51 -3.17 3.69
N ILE A 21 4.36 -2.56 2.86
CA ILE A 21 5.50 -3.23 2.24
C ILE A 21 6.76 -2.73 2.93
N ILE A 22 7.63 -3.67 3.33
CA ILE A 22 8.93 -3.38 3.94
C ILE A 22 10.07 -3.94 3.09
N ASP A 23 11.21 -3.24 3.07
CA ASP A 23 12.45 -3.77 2.50
C ASP A 23 13.15 -4.77 3.45
N CYS A 24 14.26 -5.37 3.01
CA CYS A 24 15.03 -6.32 3.81
C CYS A 24 15.73 -5.70 5.04
N GLN A 25 15.79 -4.38 5.12
CA GLN A 25 16.32 -3.63 6.27
C GLN A 25 15.21 -3.24 7.25
N GLY A 26 13.95 -3.53 6.92
CA GLY A 26 12.77 -3.20 7.73
C GLY A 26 12.21 -1.80 7.49
N ASN A 27 12.66 -1.08 6.45
CA ASN A 27 12.10 0.23 6.12
C ASN A 27 10.76 0.05 5.40
N ILE A 28 9.76 0.86 5.77
CA ILE A 28 8.49 0.92 5.04
C ILE A 28 8.74 1.57 3.67
N VAL A 29 8.44 0.84 2.60
CA VAL A 29 8.59 1.30 1.21
C VAL A 29 7.26 1.56 0.52
N GLU A 30 6.15 0.97 1.00
CA GLU A 30 4.79 1.35 0.62
C GLU A 30 3.85 1.28 1.83
N PHE A 31 2.94 2.26 1.91
CA PHE A 31 1.95 2.40 2.98
C PHE A 31 0.63 2.84 2.34
N ASN A 32 -0.38 1.95 2.31
CA ASN A 32 -1.62 2.25 1.59
C ASN A 32 -2.55 3.22 2.36
N SER A 33 -3.57 3.74 1.67
CA SER A 33 -4.49 4.73 2.25
C SER A 33 -5.26 4.24 3.49
N ALA A 34 -5.49 2.93 3.62
CA ALA A 34 -6.11 2.35 4.80
C ALA A 34 -5.20 2.49 6.04
N CYS A 35 -3.89 2.28 5.84
CA CYS A 35 -2.89 2.46 6.88
C CYS A 35 -2.81 3.92 7.33
N GLU A 36 -2.85 4.86 6.38
CA GLU A 36 -2.85 6.30 6.70
C GLU A 36 -4.05 6.69 7.56
N LYS A 37 -5.25 6.31 7.13
CA LYS A 37 -6.51 6.65 7.81
C LYS A 37 -6.62 6.03 9.21
N THR A 38 -6.11 4.81 9.38
CA THR A 38 -6.26 4.06 10.64
C THR A 38 -5.18 4.47 11.65
N SER A 39 -3.94 4.70 11.18
CA SER A 39 -2.81 5.03 12.06
C SER A 39 -2.61 6.53 12.27
N GLY A 40 -3.06 7.38 11.33
CA GLY A 40 -2.84 8.82 11.33
C GLY A 40 -1.50 9.28 10.74
N TYR A 41 -0.68 8.38 10.19
CA TYR A 41 0.61 8.68 9.58
C TYR A 41 0.56 8.66 8.04
N THR A 42 1.47 9.36 7.37
CA THR A 42 1.57 9.45 5.90
C THR A 42 3.01 9.31 5.46
#